data_AF-A0A9Q3V830-F1
#
_entry.id   AF-A0A9Q3V830-F1
#
_cell.length_a   1.000
_cell.length_b   1.000
_cell.length_c   1.000
_cell.angle_alpha   90.00
_cell.angle_beta   90.00
_cell.angle_gamma   90.00
#
_symmetry.space_group_name_H-M   'P 1'
#
loop_
_entity.id
_entity.type
_entity.pdbx_description
1 polymer ?
#
loop_
_entity_poly.entity_id
_entity_poly.type
_entity_poly.pdbx_seq_one_letter_code
_entity_poly.pdbx_strand_id
1 'polypeptide(L)' 'MYAIKNIKTGEWLFGTDYREYPPEQRTSKEQALTYMEEEFAEHDLKVRRCDENYEVVQVNLIEE' A
#
# COMPACT_ATOMS: atom_id res chain seq x y z
N MET A 1 10.24 8.14 -2.73
CA MET A 1 9.14 7.26 -3.22
C MET A 1 8.03 7.27 -2.20
N TYR A 2 6.89 6.73 -2.56
CA TYR A 2 5.74 6.56 -1.66
C TYR A 2 5.34 5.09 -1.64
N ALA A 3 4.80 4.63 -0.53
CA ALA A 3 4.22 3.30 -0.37
C ALA A 3 2.97 3.41 0.49
N ILE A 4 2.09 2.41 0.39
CA ILE A 4 0.87 2.36 1.19
C ILE A 4 1.09 1.41 2.36
N LYS A 5 0.79 1.84 3.58
CA LYS A 5 1.00 1.08 4.81
C LYS A 5 -0.32 0.83 5.53
N ASN A 6 -0.55 -0.39 5.99
CA ASN A 6 -1.62 -0.69 6.93
C ASN A 6 -1.22 -0.18 8.32
N ILE A 7 -1.97 0.77 8.86
CA ILE A 7 -1.71 1.44 10.14
C ILE A 7 -1.84 0.46 11.31
N LYS A 8 -2.77 -0.51 11.21
CA LYS A 8 -3.03 -1.50 12.27
C LYS A 8 -1.93 -2.56 12.37
N THR A 9 -1.51 -3.12 11.23
CA THR A 9 -0.52 -4.22 11.21
C THR A 9 0.90 -3.73 11.04
N GLY A 10 1.09 -2.51 10.55
CA GLY A 10 2.38 -1.94 10.19
C GLY A 10 2.95 -2.51 8.89
N GLU A 11 2.18 -3.29 8.14
CA GLU A 11 2.62 -3.95 6.91
C GLU A 11 2.40 -3.08 5.67
N TRP A 12 3.19 -3.33 4.64
CA TRP A 12 3.13 -2.63 3.37
C TRP A 12 2.18 -3.32 2.39
N LEU A 13 1.36 -2.54 1.71
CA LEU A 13 0.54 -3.01 0.61
C LEU A 13 1.44 -3.36 -0.58
N PHE A 14 1.31 -4.57 -1.11
CA PHE A 14 2.04 -4.99 -2.33
C PHE A 14 1.13 -5.53 -3.43
N GLY A 15 -0.15 -5.76 -3.15
CA GLY A 15 -1.09 -6.30 -4.12
C GLY A 15 -2.53 -6.34 -3.62
N THR A 16 -3.42 -6.82 -4.48
CA THR A 16 -4.83 -7.03 -4.16
C THR A 16 -5.22 -8.39 -4.75
N ASP A 17 -5.88 -9.21 -3.95
CA ASP A 17 -6.47 -10.47 -4.36
C ASP A 17 -7.92 -10.23 -4.80
N TYR A 18 -8.17 -10.40 -6.09
CA TYR A 18 -9.48 -10.20 -6.71
C TYR A 18 -10.31 -11.49 -6.79
N ARG A 19 -9.84 -12.59 -6.20
CA ARG A 19 -10.59 -13.87 -6.20
C ARG A 19 -11.78 -13.85 -5.24
N GLU A 20 -11.68 -13.05 -4.18
CA GLU A 20 -12.72 -12.90 -3.15
C GLU A 20 -13.55 -11.62 -3.36
N TYR A 21 -14.77 -11.59 -2.80
CA TYR A 21 -15.63 -10.39 -2.79
C TYR A 21 -16.06 -10.04 -1.35
N PRO A 22 -15.64 -8.88 -0.80
CA PRO A 22 -14.84 -7.84 -1.44
C PRO A 22 -13.38 -8.27 -1.70
N PRO A 23 -12.66 -7.64 -2.65
CA PRO A 23 -11.25 -7.91 -2.90
C PRO A 23 -10.41 -7.72 -1.64
N GLU A 24 -9.50 -8.66 -1.39
CA GLU A 24 -8.65 -8.64 -0.20
C GLU A 24 -7.30 -7.99 -0.50
N GLN A 25 -6.85 -7.11 0.39
CA GLN A 25 -5.57 -6.43 0.22
C GLN A 25 -4.42 -7.34 0.67
N ARG A 26 -3.38 -7.44 -0.15
CA ARG A 26 -2.19 -8.22 0.18
C ARG A 26 -1.15 -7.31 0.82
N THR A 27 -0.84 -7.58 2.09
CA THR A 27 0.14 -6.85 2.89
C THR A 27 1.32 -7.72 3.29
N SER A 28 2.50 -7.13 3.41
CA SER A 28 3.73 -7.81 3.84
C SER A 28 4.67 -6.86 4.58
N LYS A 29 5.51 -7.37 5.48
CA LYS A 29 6.56 -6.57 6.14
C LYS A 29 7.78 -6.34 5.24
N GLU A 30 7.97 -7.19 4.23
CA GLU A 30 9.19 -7.25 3.43
C GLU A 30 8.98 -6.79 1.98
N GLN A 31 7.72 -6.69 1.55
CA GLN A 31 7.37 -6.31 0.17
C GLN A 31 6.40 -5.14 0.18
N ALA A 32 6.73 -4.11 -0.58
CA ALA A 32 5.91 -2.92 -0.75
C ALA A 32 5.76 -2.60 -2.24
N LEU A 33 4.55 -2.21 -2.64
CA LEU A 33 4.35 -1.53 -3.91
C LEU A 33 4.74 -0.06 -3.74
N THR A 34 5.68 0.39 -4.55
CA THR A 34 6.21 1.75 -4.48
C THR A 34 5.72 2.60 -5.65
N TYR A 35 5.54 3.88 -5.38
CA TYR A 35 5.10 4.90 -6.32
C TYR A 35 6.14 6.02 -6.35
N MET A 36 6.33 6.61 -7.53
CA MET A 36 7.26 7.72 -7.71
C MET A 36 6.70 9.02 -7.12
N GLU A 37 5.39 9.24 -7.28
CA GLU A 37 4.67 10.45 -6.85
C GLU A 37 3.60 10.08 -5.82
N GLU A 38 3.27 11.04 -4.95
CA GLU A 38 2.34 10.85 -3.84
C GLU A 38 0.91 10.65 -4.35
N GLU A 39 0.56 11.42 -5.39
CA GLU A 39 -0.76 11.46 -6.01
C GLU A 39 -1.17 10.10 -6.58
N PHE A 40 -0.22 9.34 -7.12
CA PHE A 40 -0.48 7.98 -7.59
C PHE A 40 -0.76 7.01 -6.44
N ALA A 41 -0.03 7.14 -5.32
CA ALA A 41 -0.27 6.32 -4.14
C ALA A 41 -1.63 6.66 -3.50
N GLU A 42 -1.99 7.94 -3.40
CA GLU A 42 -3.31 8.38 -2.90
C GLU A 42 -4.45 7.90 -3.79
N HIS A 43 -4.27 7.97 -5.11
CA HIS A 43 -5.24 7.48 -6.07
C HIS A 43 -5.46 5.96 -5.91
N ASP A 44 -4.39 5.18 -5.81
CA ASP A 44 -4.49 3.73 -5.68
C ASP A 44 -5.08 3.30 -4.32
N LEU A 45 -4.77 4.04 -3.25
CA LEU A 45 -5.38 3.87 -1.93
C LEU A 45 -6.91 4.03 -2.01
N LYS A 46 -7.41 5.06 -2.72
CA LYS A 46 -8.84 5.30 -2.94
C LYS A 46 -9.49 4.23 -3.83
N VAL A 47 -8.84 3.85 -4.94
CA VAL A 47 -9.37 2.84 -5.88
C VAL A 47 -9.52 1.49 -5.19
N ARG A 48 -8.57 1.11 -4.35
CA ARG A 48 -8.57 -0.15 -3.61
C ARG A 48 -9.48 -0.15 -2.38
N ARG A 49 -10.12 0.99 -2.06
CA ARG A 49 -10.95 1.18 -0.85
C ARG A 49 -10.17 0.84 0.42
N CYS A 50 -8.87 1.17 0.38
CA CYS A 50 -7.97 1.09 1.51
C CYS A 50 -8.23 2.33 2.36
N ASP A 51 -9.34 2.34 3.08
CA ASP A 51 -9.85 3.54 3.75
C ASP A 51 -9.05 3.84 5.05
N GLU A 52 -9.74 3.90 6.17
CA GLU A 52 -9.28 4.25 7.52
C GLU A 52 -8.11 3.42 8.11
N ASN A 53 -7.75 2.30 7.48
CA ASN A 53 -6.68 1.42 7.98
C ASN A 53 -5.38 1.59 7.21
N TYR A 54 -5.33 2.44 6.19
CA TYR A 54 -4.16 2.61 5.35
C TYR A 54 -3.74 4.08 5.25
N GLU A 55 -2.45 4.30 5.10
CA GLU A 55 -1.87 5.62 4.88
C GLU A 55 -0.82 5.56 3.77
N VAL A 56 -0.66 6.67 3.06
CA VAL A 56 0.47 6.88 2.14
C VAL A 56 1.66 7.35 2.98
N VAL A 57 2.80 6.68 2.82
CA VAL A 57 4.03 6.96 3.55
C VAL A 57 5.15 7.21 2.56
N GLN A 58 5.92 8.29 2.78
CA GLN A 58 7.14 8.53 2.04
C GLN A 58 8.23 7.53 2.46
N VAL A 59 8.82 6.83 1.49
CA VAL A 59 9.86 5.83 1.68
C VAL A 59 11.10 6.16 0.85
N ASN A 60 12.26 5.78 1.40
CA ASN A 60 13.57 5.87 0.74
C ASN A 60 14.10 4.45 0.53
N LEU A 61 14.56 4.14 -0.68
CA LEU A 61 15.33 2.92 -0.91
C LEU A 61 16.72 3.15 -0.32
N ILE A 62 17.16 2.19 0.50
CA ILE A 62 18.54 2.13 0.97
C ILE A 62 19.21 1.10 0.08
N GLU A 63 20.21 1.51 -0.69
CA GLU A 63 21.10 0.59 -1.38
C GLU A 63 22.12 0.08 -0.34
N GLU A 64 22.14 -1.24 -0.10
CA GLU A 64 23.14 -1.91 0.74
C GLU A 64 24.44 -2.20 -0.03
#